data_AF-A0A6L7CYE3-F1
#
_entry.id   AF-A0A6L7CYE3-F1
#
_cell.length_a   1.000
_cell.length_b   1.000
_cell.length_c   1.000
_cell.angle_alpha   90.00
_cell.angle_beta   90.00
_cell.angle_gamma   90.00
#
_symmetry.space_group_name_H-M   'P 1'
#
loop_
_entity.id
_entity.type
_entity.pdbx_description
1 polymer ?
#
loop_
_entity_poly.entity_id
_entity_poly.type
_entity_poly.pdbx_seq_one_letter_code
_entity_poly.pdbx_strand_id
1 'polypeptide(L)' 'LDLEEQNRKLQQELLEERKNTNFTQTYPKGWERIRNLIQRNPGAARLYSVLSEHIDGNCGAVVADQQF' A
#
# COMPACT_ATOMS: atom_id res chain seq x y z
N LEU A 1 21.42 -29.23 -8.77
CA LEU A 1 20.62 -28.15 -8.14
C LEU A 1 20.03 -28.75 -6.88
N ASP A 2 20.50 -28.25 -5.75
CA ASP A 2 20.34 -28.87 -4.44
C ASP A 2 18.88 -28.72 -3.95
N LEU A 3 18.31 -29.75 -3.33
CA LEU A 3 16.92 -29.75 -2.83
C LEU A 3 16.66 -28.57 -1.88
N GLU A 4 17.68 -28.15 -1.14
CA GLU A 4 17.66 -26.96 -0.29
C GLU A 4 17.47 -25.65 -1.06
N GLU A 5 18.07 -25.56 -2.26
CA GLU A 5 17.96 -24.38 -3.10
C GLU A 5 16.55 -24.24 -3.70
N GLN A 6 15.93 -25.37 -4.07
CA GLN A 6 14.53 -25.43 -4.48
C GLN A 6 13.58 -25.03 -3.34
N ASN A 7 13.82 -25.55 -2.13
CA ASN A 7 13.01 -25.18 -0.96
C ASN A 7 13.12 -23.69 -0.61
N ARG A 8 14.31 -23.09 -0.70
CA ARG A 8 14.49 -21.64 -0.48
C ARG A 8 13.74 -20.79 -1.50
N LYS A 9 13.79 -21.17 -2.79
CA LYS A 9 13.04 -20.45 -3.83
C LYS A 9 11.54 -20.53 -3.60
N LEU A 10 11.02 -21.72 -3.30
CA LEU A 10 9.60 -21.92 -3.04
C LEU A 10 9.12 -21.09 -1.82
N GLN A 11 9.94 -21.04 -0.77
CA GLN A 11 9.65 -20.18 0.40
C GLN A 11 9.66 -18.69 0.06
N GLN A 12 10.60 -18.24 -0.77
CA GLN A 12 10.64 -16.85 -1.22
C GLN A 12 9.43 -16.51 -2.08
N GLU A 13 9.04 -17.37 -3.02
CA GLU A 13 7.85 -17.19 -3.85
C GLU A 13 6.57 -17.12 -3.01
N LEU A 14 6.42 -18.01 -2.02
CA LEU A 14 5.31 -17.96 -1.05
C LEU A 14 5.30 -16.68 -0.21
N LEU A 15 6.47 -16.14 0.14
CA LEU A 15 6.58 -14.88 0.87
C LEU A 15 6.23 -13.68 -0.02
N GLU A 16 6.65 -13.69 -1.29
CA GLU A 16 6.27 -12.67 -2.28
C GLU A 16 4.78 -12.73 -2.60
N GLU A 17 4.17 -13.90 -2.77
CA GLU A 17 2.71 -14.05 -2.94
C GLU A 17 1.91 -13.60 -1.72
N ARG A 18 2.48 -13.75 -0.52
CA ARG A 18 1.88 -13.24 0.72
C ARG A 18 2.02 -11.74 0.89
N LYS A 19 2.98 -11.11 0.21
CA LYS A 19 2.95 -9.67 0.09
C LYS A 19 1.75 -9.36 -0.79
N ASN A 20 0.84 -8.54 -0.28
CA ASN A 20 -0.30 -8.01 -1.01
C ASN A 20 0.20 -7.02 -2.09
N THR A 21 1.05 -7.49 -3.00
CA THR A 21 1.56 -6.72 -4.11
C THR A 21 0.38 -6.34 -4.99
N ASN A 22 0.25 -5.05 -5.32
CA ASN A 22 -0.89 -4.45 -6.05
C ASN A 22 -2.15 -4.18 -5.22
N PHE A 23 -2.09 -4.22 -3.88
CA PHE A 23 -3.19 -3.76 -3.04
C PHE A 23 -2.74 -2.65 -2.09
N THR A 24 -3.45 -1.53 -2.11
CA THR A 24 -3.28 -0.47 -1.09
C THR A 24 -4.05 -0.85 0.17
N GLN A 25 -3.32 -1.28 1.20
CA GLN A 25 -3.93 -1.56 2.50
C GLN A 25 -4.31 -0.25 3.20
N THR A 26 -5.61 -0.06 3.47
CA THR A 26 -6.09 1.05 4.29
C THR A 26 -6.61 0.53 5.62
N TYR A 27 -6.19 1.14 6.73
CA TYR A 27 -6.70 0.81 8.06
C TYR A 27 -8.18 1.22 8.20
N PRO A 28 -8.97 0.60 9.10
CA PRO A 28 -10.39 0.89 9.25
C PRO A 28 -10.73 2.38 9.40
N LYS A 29 -9.92 3.14 10.15
CA LYS A 29 -10.08 4.60 10.32
C LYS A 29 -9.85 5.36 9.01
N GLY A 30 -8.86 4.94 8.22
CA GLY A 30 -8.60 5.54 6.90
C GLY A 30 -9.73 5.24 5.92
N TRP A 31 -10.28 4.02 5.97
CA TRP A 31 -11.43 3.64 5.14
C TRP A 31 -12.70 4.43 5.50
N GLU A 32 -12.99 4.60 6.78
CA GLU A 32 -14.09 5.46 7.24
C GLU A 32 -13.90 6.91 6.77
N ARG A 33 -12.66 7.43 6.86
CA ARG A 33 -12.33 8.77 6.39
C ARG A 33 -12.59 8.93 4.88
N ILE A 34 -12.15 7.98 4.06
CA ILE A 34 -12.40 7.99 2.60
C ILE A 34 -13.90 8.02 2.32
N ARG A 35 -14.69 7.14 2.94
CA ARG A 35 -16.15 7.11 2.75
C ARG A 35 -16.82 8.43 3.12
N ASN A 36 -16.41 9.04 4.23
CA ASN A 36 -16.93 10.34 4.64
C ASN A 36 -16.57 11.46 3.64
N LEU A 37 -15.33 11.47 3.15
CA LEU A 37 -14.86 12.46 2.18
C LEU A 37 -15.58 12.31 0.84
N ILE A 38 -15.85 11.09 0.37
CA ILE A 38 -16.60 10.86 -0.88
C ILE A 38 -17.95 11.58 -0.86
N GLN A 39 -18.64 11.59 0.29
CA GLN A 39 -19.95 12.24 0.42
C GLN A 39 -19.86 13.75 0.58
N ARG A 40 -18.85 14.25 1.29
CA ARG A 40 -18.77 15.68 1.69
C ARG A 40 -17.88 16.53 0.79
N ASN A 41 -16.81 15.95 0.27
CA ASN A 41 -15.83 16.61 -0.59
C ASN A 41 -15.08 15.57 -1.46
N PRO A 42 -15.61 15.24 -2.64
CA PRO A 42 -15.00 14.27 -3.56
C PRO A 42 -13.57 14.63 -3.99
N GLY A 43 -13.22 15.92 -4.03
CA GLY A 43 -11.87 16.37 -4.36
C GLY A 43 -10.86 15.96 -3.28
N ALA A 44 -11.22 16.19 -2.01
CA ALA A 44 -10.42 15.76 -0.87
C ALA A 44 -10.32 14.23 -0.78
N ALA A 45 -11.38 13.50 -1.13
CA ALA A 45 -11.34 12.03 -1.20
C ALA A 45 -10.28 11.54 -2.19
N ARG A 46 -10.20 12.19 -3.37
CA ARG A 46 -9.26 11.86 -4.44
C ARG A 46 -7.80 12.11 -4.02
N LEU A 47 -7.54 13.21 -3.33
CA LEU A 47 -6.20 13.49 -2.77
C LEU A 47 -5.84 12.47 -1.68
N TYR A 48 -6.79 12.18 -0.78
CA TYR A 48 -6.57 11.25 0.33
C TYR A 48 -6.27 9.82 -0.16
N SER A 49 -6.92 9.37 -1.25
CA SER A 49 -6.62 8.06 -1.84
C SER A 49 -5.20 7.99 -2.40
N VAL A 50 -4.73 9.04 -3.09
CA VAL A 50 -3.35 9.12 -3.60
C VAL A 50 -2.34 9.07 -2.45
N LEU A 51 -2.60 9.81 -1.37
CA LEU A 51 -1.73 9.78 -0.18
C LEU A 51 -1.71 8.38 0.46
N SER A 52 -2.87 7.73 0.56
CA SER A 52 -2.98 6.39 1.17
C SER A 52 -2.25 5.30 0.36
N GLU A 53 -2.16 5.47 -0.96
CA GLU A 53 -1.43 4.56 -1.86
C GLU A 53 0.09 4.68 -1.72
N HIS A 54 0.59 5.86 -1.36
CA HIS A 54 2.04 6.17 -1.33
C HIS A 54 2.61 6.35 0.09
N ILE A 55 1.78 6.19 1.13
CA ILE A 55 2.21 6.39 2.52
C ILE A 55 3.14 5.25 2.93
N ASP A 56 4.31 5.59 3.45
CA ASP A 56 5.19 4.59 4.05
C ASP A 56 4.55 4.05 5.33
N GLY A 57 4.38 2.72 5.38
CA GLY A 57 3.76 2.04 6.52
C GLY A 57 4.57 2.15 7.82
N ASN A 58 5.87 2.48 7.74
CA ASN A 58 6.73 2.59 8.92
C ASN A 58 6.75 4.00 9.54
N CYS A 59 6.77 5.06 8.72
CA CYS A 59 6.83 6.45 9.21
C CYS A 59 5.54 7.27 9.03
N GLY A 60 4.56 6.80 8.23
CA GLY A 60 3.31 7.51 8.01
C GLY A 60 3.44 8.79 7.17
N ALA A 61 4.47 8.88 6.32
CA ALA A 61 4.73 10.04 5.48
C ALA A 61 4.72 9.68 3.98
N VAL A 62 4.43 10.69 3.15
CA VAL A 62 4.56 10.64 1.69
C VAL A 62 5.68 11.61 1.32
N VAL A 63 6.68 11.14 0.58
CA VAL A 63 7.75 11.99 0.05
C VAL A 63 7.36 12.44 -1.35
N ALA A 64 7.36 13.75 -1.57
CA ALA A 64 7.14 14.34 -2.89
C ALA A 64 8.42 15.03 -3.34
N ASP A 65 8.78 14.83 -4.60
CA ASP A 65 9.86 15.54 -5.26
C ASP A 65 9.29 16.40 -6.39
N GLN A 66 9.66 17.68 -6.43
CA GLN A 66 9.21 18.61 -7.46
C GLN A 66 10.35 18.82 -8.46
N GLN A 67 10.20 18.26 -9.65
CA GLN A 67 11.09 18.50 -10.77
C GLN A 67 10.71 19.85 -11.43
N PHE A 68 11.71 20.70 -11.69
CA PHE A 68 11.56 22.03 -12.31
C PHE A 68 11.52 21.96 -13.84
#